data_AF-A0A1E2UTN7-F1
#
_entry.id   AF-A0A1E2UTN7-F1
#
_cell.length_a   1.000
_cell.length_b   1.000
_cell.length_c   1.000
_cell.angle_alpha   90.00
_cell.angle_beta   90.00
_cell.angle_gamma   90.00
#
_symmetry.space_group_name_H-M   'P 1'
#
loop_
_entity.id
_entity.type
_entity.pdbx_description
1 polymer ?
#
loop_
_entity_poly.entity_id
_entity_poly.type
_entity_poly.pdbx_seq_one_letter_code
_entity_poly.pdbx_strand_id
1 'polypeptide(L)'
;MEYGPREITTPFRPIPLEVPEGMKPNEFFNSTENLNDLVHNNGLLMNPENLLLYRKALGHSTEFDTSIIYNTSQVILNPLGRPVRRTQVPEDVRHVWNRMNQIIIEYMLEAYPDPADHLLLAGEASLDATWPLTSPGVPSIRMLHNHFISFPMDQLRQAELADPKNPNLSDGGQHSLFQAYMRDVYREFFDSALELKVLKPISSEESGIKLTGYPQGLPCWEIRGGGAALKNIRFWHEYDAILEGFIDFYRTFFSQVSTRNAPMPRDVYYPEQIESMLLFNNDFLATAKRVRDRCIVDAKYANSVRWQPAFKQLIYRNEAGKLIVTISQNSIGNAITELLGVVVKRVPDAEAYEKAEPALLERLLEVRRRLIEADLGSGIATDYWVAE
;
A
#
# COMPACT_ATOMS: atom_id res chain seq x y z
N MET A 1 18.21 -20.34 -12.61
CA MET A 1 17.88 -18.93 -12.30
C MET A 1 18.13 -18.73 -10.82
N GLU A 2 18.91 -17.73 -10.46
CA GLU A 2 19.27 -17.45 -9.07
C GLU A 2 18.06 -16.84 -8.36
N TYR A 3 17.66 -17.37 -7.20
CA TYR A 3 16.47 -16.98 -6.44
C TYR A 3 16.76 -15.76 -5.54
N GLY A 4 15.84 -14.80 -5.50
CA GLY A 4 15.96 -13.65 -4.59
C GLY A 4 15.30 -12.37 -5.11
N PRO A 5 15.23 -11.32 -4.28
CA PRO A 5 14.63 -10.05 -4.66
C PRO A 5 15.35 -9.41 -5.85
N ARG A 6 14.62 -8.68 -6.68
CA ARG A 6 15.09 -8.10 -7.94
C ARG A 6 15.24 -6.60 -7.85
N GLU A 7 16.28 -6.07 -8.45
CA GLU A 7 16.42 -4.63 -8.67
C GLU A 7 16.21 -4.28 -10.14
N ILE A 8 15.17 -3.49 -10.42
CA ILE A 8 14.88 -2.97 -11.76
C ILE A 8 15.14 -1.47 -11.83
N THR A 9 15.48 -1.00 -13.03
CA THR A 9 15.53 0.44 -13.33
C THR A 9 14.30 0.82 -14.14
N THR A 10 13.60 1.87 -13.70
CA THR A 10 12.43 2.44 -14.39
C THR A 10 12.74 3.89 -14.79
N PRO A 11 12.70 4.24 -16.08
CA PRO A 11 12.88 5.60 -16.52
C PRO A 11 11.66 6.46 -16.15
N PHE A 12 11.86 7.75 -15.92
CA PHE A 12 10.76 8.70 -15.72
C PHE A 12 11.03 10.04 -16.42
N ARG A 13 9.94 10.72 -16.79
CA ARG A 13 9.96 12.14 -17.20
C ARG A 13 10.02 13.03 -15.95
N PRO A 14 11.00 13.93 -15.82
CA PRO A 14 11.06 14.87 -14.68
C PRO A 14 9.76 15.67 -14.53
N ILE A 15 9.31 15.83 -13.28
CA ILE A 15 8.14 16.64 -12.97
C ILE A 15 8.53 18.12 -13.18
N PRO A 16 7.77 18.89 -13.96
CA PRO A 16 8.13 20.27 -14.33
C PRO A 16 7.80 21.27 -13.21
N LEU A 17 8.12 20.94 -11.97
CA LEU A 17 7.90 21.79 -10.80
C LEU A 17 9.22 22.10 -10.11
N GLU A 18 9.42 23.37 -9.79
CA GLU A 18 10.54 23.81 -8.96
C GLU A 18 10.17 23.73 -7.48
N VAL A 19 11.01 23.07 -6.69
CA VAL A 19 10.81 23.03 -5.23
C VAL A 19 11.14 24.41 -4.67
N PRO A 20 10.20 25.09 -3.97
CA PRO A 20 10.44 26.42 -3.41
C PRO A 20 11.63 26.45 -2.45
N GLU A 21 12.31 27.60 -2.38
CA GLU A 21 13.44 27.81 -1.47
C GLU A 21 13.03 27.51 -0.01
N GLY A 22 13.85 26.72 0.68
CA GLY A 22 13.62 26.32 2.07
C GLY A 22 12.70 25.10 2.25
N MET A 23 12.11 24.57 1.18
CA MET A 23 11.29 23.35 1.23
C MET A 23 12.08 22.13 0.77
N LYS A 24 11.85 20.97 1.40
CA LYS A 24 12.41 19.71 0.90
C LYS A 24 11.55 19.13 -0.23
N PRO A 25 12.14 18.39 -1.18
CA PRO A 25 11.38 17.74 -2.25
C PRO A 25 10.23 16.87 -1.74
N ASN A 26 10.44 16.07 -0.69
CA ASN A 26 9.40 15.21 -0.14
C ASN A 26 8.25 15.99 0.52
N GLU A 27 8.50 17.19 1.03
CA GLU A 27 7.44 18.05 1.57
C GLU A 27 6.62 18.62 0.40
N PHE A 28 7.31 19.12 -0.62
CA PHE A 28 6.71 19.77 -1.78
C PHE A 28 5.88 18.82 -2.63
N PHE A 29 6.39 17.62 -2.93
CA PHE A 29 5.63 16.63 -3.72
C PHE A 29 4.48 15.98 -2.92
N ASN A 30 4.33 16.32 -1.64
CA ASN A 30 3.14 16.05 -0.84
C ASN A 30 2.43 17.37 -0.47
N SER A 31 2.26 18.26 -1.45
CA SER A 31 1.57 19.56 -1.29
C SER A 31 0.40 19.70 -2.26
N THR A 32 -0.44 20.71 -2.02
CA THR A 32 -1.60 21.02 -2.87
C THR A 32 -1.13 21.42 -4.27
N GLU A 33 0.05 22.03 -4.39
CA GLU A 33 0.64 22.40 -5.68
C GLU A 33 0.95 21.17 -6.53
N ASN A 34 1.58 20.14 -5.96
CA ASN A 34 1.81 18.89 -6.67
C ASN A 34 0.50 18.17 -7.05
N LEU A 35 -0.54 18.25 -6.23
CA LEU A 35 -1.84 17.69 -6.59
C LEU A 35 -2.52 18.45 -7.73
N ASN A 36 -2.38 19.77 -7.76
CA ASN A 36 -2.85 20.57 -8.87
C ASN A 36 -2.11 20.18 -10.16
N ASP A 37 -0.78 20.07 -10.12
CA ASP A 37 -0.01 19.54 -11.26
C ASP A 37 -0.48 18.15 -11.69
N LEU A 38 -0.68 17.25 -10.72
CA LEU A 38 -1.15 15.90 -10.96
C LEU A 38 -2.49 15.87 -11.71
N VAL A 39 -3.45 16.70 -11.32
CA VAL A 39 -4.75 16.81 -12.00
C VAL A 39 -4.57 17.28 -13.45
N HIS A 40 -3.75 18.30 -13.70
CA HIS A 40 -3.67 18.94 -15.02
C HIS A 40 -2.71 18.24 -16.00
N ASN A 41 -1.65 17.59 -15.50
CA ASN A 41 -0.62 16.97 -16.34
C ASN A 41 -0.71 15.44 -16.39
N ASN A 42 -1.35 14.82 -15.42
CA ASN A 42 -1.38 13.37 -15.26
C ASN A 42 -2.76 12.80 -14.94
N GLY A 43 -3.78 13.66 -14.81
CA GLY A 43 -5.14 13.28 -14.46
C GLY A 43 -5.81 12.52 -15.59
N LEU A 44 -6.40 11.37 -15.26
CA LEU A 44 -7.13 10.54 -16.21
C LEU A 44 -8.64 10.73 -16.02
N LEU A 45 -9.11 10.70 -14.76
CA LEU A 45 -10.53 10.79 -14.42
C LEU A 45 -10.71 11.39 -13.03
N MET A 46 -11.78 12.15 -12.85
CA MET A 46 -12.22 12.66 -11.54
C MET A 46 -13.73 12.50 -11.37
N ASN A 47 -14.18 12.42 -10.12
CA ASN A 47 -15.59 12.29 -9.77
C ASN A 47 -16.02 13.25 -8.64
N PRO A 48 -17.34 13.38 -8.38
CA PRO A 48 -17.87 14.26 -7.33
C PRO A 48 -17.37 13.92 -5.92
N GLU A 49 -17.00 12.67 -5.68
CA GLU A 49 -16.43 12.18 -4.43
C GLU A 49 -14.96 12.59 -4.22
N ASN A 50 -14.40 13.39 -5.14
CA ASN A 50 -13.00 13.84 -5.17
C ASN A 50 -11.98 12.70 -5.32
N LEU A 51 -12.35 11.60 -5.97
CA LEU A 51 -11.41 10.55 -6.34
C LEU A 51 -10.78 10.91 -7.69
N LEU A 52 -9.45 10.96 -7.69
CA LEU A 52 -8.66 11.24 -8.89
C LEU A 52 -7.93 9.96 -9.31
N LEU A 53 -8.23 9.46 -10.51
CA LEU A 53 -7.38 8.50 -11.20
C LEU A 53 -6.30 9.27 -11.96
N TYR A 54 -5.04 8.86 -11.82
CA TYR A 54 -3.92 9.55 -12.46
C TYR A 54 -2.78 8.61 -12.86
N ARG A 55 -2.12 8.94 -13.97
CA ARG A 55 -0.88 8.30 -14.40
C ARG A 55 0.26 8.70 -13.47
N LYS A 56 1.12 7.76 -13.05
CA LYS A 56 2.31 8.11 -12.28
C LYS A 56 3.41 8.72 -13.15
N ALA A 57 3.80 9.95 -12.84
CA ALA A 57 5.04 10.54 -13.37
C ALA A 57 6.28 9.78 -12.89
N LEU A 58 6.32 9.44 -11.59
CA LEU A 58 7.36 8.61 -10.97
C LEU A 58 6.87 7.17 -10.78
N GLY A 59 6.70 6.45 -11.89
CA GLY A 59 6.24 5.07 -11.91
C GLY A 59 7.19 4.06 -11.26
N HIS A 60 6.64 2.92 -10.89
CA HIS A 60 7.33 1.69 -10.54
C HIS A 60 7.52 0.78 -11.75
N SER A 61 6.63 0.90 -12.74
CA SER A 61 6.64 0.15 -13.98
C SER A 61 6.21 1.05 -15.13
N THR A 62 6.75 0.80 -16.32
CA THR A 62 6.29 1.39 -17.58
C THR A 62 5.27 0.51 -18.31
N GLU A 63 5.01 -0.71 -17.82
CA GLU A 63 4.04 -1.62 -18.43
C GLU A 63 2.61 -1.22 -18.08
N PHE A 64 2.33 -1.07 -16.78
CA PHE A 64 1.11 -0.50 -16.26
C PHE A 64 1.38 0.05 -14.85
N ASP A 65 1.17 1.35 -14.65
CA ASP A 65 1.25 1.97 -13.33
C ASP A 65 0.32 3.19 -13.23
N THR A 66 -0.68 3.10 -12.37
CA THR A 66 -1.63 4.17 -12.09
C THR A 66 -2.06 4.15 -10.62
N SER A 67 -2.68 5.23 -10.19
CA SER A 67 -3.21 5.35 -8.85
C SER A 67 -4.56 6.05 -8.81
N ILE A 68 -5.36 5.68 -7.80
CA ILE A 68 -6.49 6.47 -7.35
C ILE A 68 -6.08 7.18 -6.07
N ILE A 69 -6.37 8.47 -5.94
CA ILE A 69 -6.12 9.25 -4.72
C ILE A 69 -7.39 9.96 -4.27
N TYR A 70 -7.65 9.96 -2.95
CA TYR A 70 -8.73 10.76 -2.39
C TYR A 70 -8.28 12.21 -2.26
N ASN A 71 -8.57 13.02 -3.27
CA ASN A 71 -8.10 14.40 -3.36
C ASN A 71 -8.93 15.35 -2.46
N THR A 72 -8.63 15.33 -1.16
CA THR A 72 -9.26 16.24 -0.19
C THR A 72 -8.57 17.61 -0.10
N SER A 73 -7.63 17.92 -1.00
CA SER A 73 -6.74 19.07 -0.85
C SER A 73 -7.44 20.43 -0.88
N GLN A 74 -8.56 20.53 -1.58
CA GLN A 74 -9.35 21.75 -1.68
C GLN A 74 -10.47 21.85 -0.64
N VAL A 75 -10.81 20.75 0.04
CA VAL A 75 -11.96 20.67 0.96
C VAL A 75 -11.56 20.48 2.42
N ILE A 76 -10.37 19.93 2.69
CA ILE A 76 -9.83 19.76 4.05
C ILE A 76 -8.47 20.47 4.14
N LEU A 77 -8.48 21.70 4.64
CA LEU A 77 -7.26 22.50 4.81
C LEU A 77 -6.41 22.04 6.01
N ASN A 78 -7.01 21.40 7.01
CA ASN A 78 -6.27 20.80 8.13
C ASN A 78 -5.66 19.46 7.67
N PRO A 79 -4.33 19.36 7.47
CA PRO A 79 -3.71 18.14 6.97
C PRO A 79 -3.84 16.95 7.94
N LEU A 80 -4.00 17.21 9.25
CA LEU A 80 -4.21 16.17 10.25
C LEU A 80 -5.66 15.63 10.27
N GLY A 81 -6.60 16.37 9.67
CA GLY A 81 -8.01 15.99 9.57
C GLY A 81 -8.34 15.19 8.30
N ARG A 82 -7.36 14.92 7.44
CA ARG A 82 -7.57 14.19 6.19
C ARG A 82 -7.62 12.68 6.46
N PRO A 83 -8.53 11.94 5.82
CA PRO A 83 -8.55 10.48 5.86
C PRO A 83 -7.23 9.91 5.32
N VAL A 84 -6.63 9.02 6.12
CA VAL A 84 -5.42 8.26 5.75
C VAL A 84 -5.71 6.78 5.59
N ARG A 85 -6.93 6.32 5.89
CA ARG A 85 -7.34 4.92 5.78
C ARG A 85 -8.74 4.82 5.25
N ARG A 86 -9.08 3.71 4.59
CA ARG A 86 -10.45 3.41 4.14
C ARG A 86 -11.52 3.52 5.21
N THR A 87 -11.23 3.12 6.44
CA THR A 87 -12.18 3.18 7.57
C THR A 87 -12.54 4.61 7.99
N GLN A 88 -11.77 5.61 7.54
CA GLN A 88 -12.01 7.04 7.80
C GLN A 88 -12.70 7.76 6.64
N VAL A 89 -12.86 7.07 5.51
CA VAL A 89 -13.49 7.63 4.31
C VAL A 89 -15.01 7.59 4.47
N PRO A 90 -15.74 8.66 4.08
CA PRO A 90 -17.20 8.66 4.03
C PRO A 90 -17.77 7.46 3.24
N GLU A 91 -18.95 6.98 3.61
CA GLU A 91 -19.51 5.75 3.05
C GLU A 91 -19.74 5.81 1.53
N ASP A 92 -20.24 6.94 1.04
CA ASP A 92 -20.43 7.25 -0.38
C ASP A 92 -19.10 7.22 -1.15
N VAL A 93 -18.09 7.91 -0.65
CA VAL A 93 -16.73 7.91 -1.23
C VAL A 93 -16.16 6.48 -1.23
N ARG A 94 -16.35 5.75 -0.13
CA ARG A 94 -15.87 4.36 0.04
C ARG A 94 -16.55 3.39 -0.94
N HIS A 95 -17.83 3.60 -1.25
CA HIS A 95 -18.58 2.83 -2.23
C HIS A 95 -18.02 3.03 -3.64
N VAL A 96 -17.82 4.28 -4.06
CA VAL A 96 -17.23 4.61 -5.37
C VAL A 96 -15.79 4.09 -5.46
N TRP A 97 -14.99 4.26 -4.39
CA TRP A 97 -13.63 3.72 -4.30
C TRP A 97 -13.57 2.21 -4.56
N ASN A 98 -14.47 1.44 -3.95
CA ASN A 98 -14.57 -0.01 -4.15
C ASN A 98 -14.83 -0.37 -5.61
N ARG A 99 -15.81 0.30 -6.23
CA ARG A 99 -16.17 0.06 -7.62
C ARG A 99 -15.03 0.38 -8.57
N MET A 100 -14.33 1.49 -8.35
CA MET A 100 -13.14 1.83 -9.15
C MET A 100 -12.05 0.77 -9.00
N ASN A 101 -11.73 0.34 -7.77
CA ASN A 101 -10.72 -0.69 -7.54
C ASN A 101 -11.09 -2.02 -8.20
N GLN A 102 -12.36 -2.44 -8.07
CA GLN A 102 -12.87 -3.65 -8.70
C GLN A 102 -12.62 -3.61 -10.22
N ILE A 103 -13.01 -2.53 -10.90
CA ILE A 103 -12.91 -2.42 -12.36
C ILE A 103 -11.44 -2.39 -12.82
N ILE A 104 -10.57 -1.67 -12.10
CA ILE A 104 -9.15 -1.61 -12.48
C ILE A 104 -8.47 -2.96 -12.29
N ILE A 105 -8.75 -3.67 -11.18
CA ILE A 105 -8.19 -5.00 -10.95
C ILE A 105 -8.72 -6.00 -11.97
N GLU A 106 -10.01 -5.92 -12.31
CA GLU A 106 -10.63 -6.74 -13.37
C GLU A 106 -9.94 -6.49 -14.73
N TYR A 107 -9.74 -5.23 -15.11
CA TYR A 107 -8.97 -4.88 -16.30
C TYR A 107 -7.55 -5.48 -16.28
N MET A 108 -6.83 -5.35 -15.16
CA MET A 108 -5.47 -5.90 -15.04
C MET A 108 -5.46 -7.42 -15.22
N LEU A 109 -6.47 -8.14 -14.70
CA LEU A 109 -6.57 -9.59 -14.85
C LEU A 109 -6.91 -10.01 -16.28
N GLU A 110 -7.70 -9.22 -17.00
CA GLU A 110 -8.02 -9.46 -18.41
C GLU A 110 -6.84 -9.15 -19.33
N ALA A 111 -6.18 -8.01 -19.13
CA ALA A 111 -5.05 -7.56 -19.94
C ALA A 111 -3.80 -8.40 -19.70
N TYR A 112 -3.64 -8.95 -18.49
CA TYR A 112 -2.48 -9.73 -18.08
C TYR A 112 -2.90 -11.10 -17.53
N PRO A 113 -3.46 -12.01 -18.35
CA PRO A 113 -4.09 -13.24 -17.85
C PRO A 113 -3.09 -14.25 -17.28
N ASP A 114 -1.88 -14.32 -17.85
CA ASP A 114 -0.88 -15.31 -17.47
C ASP A 114 0.03 -14.81 -16.32
N PRO A 115 0.02 -15.44 -15.13
CA PRO A 115 0.94 -15.10 -14.05
C PRO A 115 2.40 -15.43 -14.36
N ALA A 116 2.70 -16.25 -15.37
CA ALA A 116 4.06 -16.49 -15.84
C ALA A 116 4.62 -15.29 -16.62
N ASP A 117 3.76 -14.44 -17.19
CA ASP A 117 4.18 -13.30 -18.00
C ASP A 117 4.19 -12.00 -17.19
N HIS A 118 3.27 -11.85 -16.22
CA HIS A 118 3.09 -10.60 -15.47
C HIS A 118 2.82 -10.81 -14.00
N LEU A 119 3.59 -10.10 -13.17
CA LEU A 119 3.33 -9.92 -11.76
C LEU A 119 2.41 -8.72 -11.54
N LEU A 120 1.28 -8.96 -10.88
CA LEU A 120 0.25 -7.94 -10.63
C LEU A 120 0.20 -7.55 -9.16
N LEU A 121 0.02 -6.26 -8.94
CA LEU A 121 -0.21 -5.67 -7.63
C LEU A 121 -1.27 -4.59 -7.70
N ALA A 122 -2.24 -4.65 -6.79
CA ALA A 122 -3.07 -3.53 -6.43
C ALA A 122 -2.96 -3.31 -4.92
N GLY A 123 -3.21 -2.09 -4.44
CA GLY A 123 -3.48 -1.95 -3.02
C GLY A 123 -3.36 -0.58 -2.44
N GLU A 124 -3.90 -0.50 -1.24
CA GLU A 124 -4.05 0.70 -0.45
C GLU A 124 -2.77 1.02 0.31
N ALA A 125 -2.45 2.31 0.31
CA ALA A 125 -1.44 2.83 1.18
C ALA A 125 -1.96 4.02 1.99
N SER A 126 -1.76 3.88 3.29
CA SER A 126 -2.00 4.93 4.26
C SER A 126 -0.72 5.71 4.50
N LEU A 127 -0.72 6.99 4.11
CA LEU A 127 0.26 7.97 4.58
C LEU A 127 -0.19 8.56 5.93
N ASP A 128 -0.35 7.71 6.94
CA ASP A 128 -0.44 8.22 8.31
C ASP A 128 0.94 8.79 8.70
N ALA A 129 0.97 9.84 9.51
CA ALA A 129 2.23 10.47 9.89
C ALA A 129 3.00 9.57 10.87
N THR A 130 3.65 8.55 10.34
CA THR A 130 4.57 7.68 11.07
C THR A 130 6.00 8.15 10.95
N TRP A 131 6.20 9.39 10.54
CA TRP A 131 7.52 10.00 10.51
C TRP A 131 8.03 10.12 11.95
N PRO A 132 9.31 9.77 12.22
CA PRO A 132 9.92 10.08 13.50
C PRO A 132 9.62 11.54 13.87
N LEU A 133 9.30 11.79 15.14
CA LEU A 133 8.93 13.13 15.66
C LEU A 133 9.95 14.23 15.28
N THR A 134 11.16 13.84 14.89
CA THR A 134 12.29 14.71 14.56
C THR A 134 12.69 14.67 13.09
N SER A 135 11.97 13.98 12.20
CA SER A 135 12.31 13.96 10.77
C SER A 135 11.75 15.23 10.08
N PRO A 136 12.60 16.20 9.69
CA PRO A 136 12.19 17.29 8.81
C PRO A 136 11.68 16.70 7.49
N GLY A 137 10.44 17.00 7.11
CA GLY A 137 9.77 16.28 6.03
C GLY A 137 8.31 15.90 6.25
N VAL A 138 7.61 16.41 7.28
CA VAL A 138 6.20 16.07 7.51
C VAL A 138 5.41 16.46 6.25
N PRO A 139 4.81 15.50 5.53
CA PRO A 139 4.02 15.80 4.35
C PRO A 139 2.96 16.83 4.71
N SER A 140 2.90 17.95 3.98
CA SER A 140 1.82 18.94 4.13
C SER A 140 0.45 18.36 3.76
N ILE A 141 0.44 17.14 3.20
CA ILE A 141 -0.74 16.39 2.82
C ILE A 141 -0.61 14.94 3.27
N ARG A 142 -1.57 14.52 4.09
CA ARG A 142 -1.88 13.12 4.37
C ARG A 142 -2.95 12.65 3.38
N MET A 143 -2.72 11.57 2.63
CA MET A 143 -3.75 11.02 1.73
C MET A 143 -3.77 9.50 1.74
N LEU A 144 -4.98 9.02 1.55
CA LEU A 144 -5.26 7.68 1.09
C LEU A 144 -5.07 7.59 -0.42
N HIS A 145 -4.34 6.59 -0.89
CA HIS A 145 -4.28 6.27 -2.30
C HIS A 145 -4.11 4.77 -2.53
N ASN A 146 -4.58 4.31 -3.69
CA ASN A 146 -4.41 2.94 -4.16
C ASN A 146 -3.46 2.92 -5.36
N HIS A 147 -2.59 1.92 -5.41
CA HIS A 147 -1.67 1.66 -6.52
C HIS A 147 -2.18 0.49 -7.34
N PHE A 148 -1.93 0.53 -8.64
CA PHE A 148 -2.21 -0.55 -9.58
C PHE A 148 -1.03 -0.70 -10.52
N ILE A 149 -0.34 -1.83 -10.44
CA ILE A 149 0.98 -2.01 -11.05
C ILE A 149 1.07 -3.40 -11.69
N SER A 150 1.59 -3.45 -12.92
CA SER A 150 2.00 -4.69 -13.60
C SER A 150 3.51 -4.66 -13.88
N PHE A 151 4.20 -5.76 -13.58
CA PHE A 151 5.61 -5.94 -13.95
C PHE A 151 5.75 -7.09 -14.95
N PRO A 152 6.43 -6.88 -16.09
CA PRO A 152 6.80 -7.98 -16.97
C PRO A 152 7.73 -8.95 -16.23
N MET A 153 7.35 -10.22 -16.17
CA MET A 153 8.15 -11.25 -15.50
C MET A 153 9.51 -11.46 -16.17
N ASP A 154 9.60 -11.29 -17.48
CA ASP A 154 10.88 -11.40 -18.19
C ASP A 154 11.87 -10.31 -17.77
N GLN A 155 11.39 -9.08 -17.54
CA GLN A 155 12.21 -8.02 -16.97
C GLN A 155 12.69 -8.40 -15.57
N LEU A 156 11.81 -8.89 -14.70
CA LEU A 156 12.17 -9.32 -13.34
C LEU A 156 13.15 -10.50 -13.34
N ARG A 157 13.01 -11.44 -14.29
CA ARG A 157 13.89 -12.60 -14.44
C ARG A 157 15.30 -12.23 -14.90
N GLN A 158 15.42 -11.18 -15.72
CA GLN A 158 16.69 -10.68 -16.25
C GLN A 158 17.35 -9.65 -15.32
N ALA A 159 16.58 -9.09 -14.38
CA ALA A 159 17.06 -8.12 -13.41
C ALA A 159 18.12 -8.71 -12.45
N GLU A 160 19.05 -7.85 -12.04
CA GLU A 160 20.03 -8.18 -11.03
C GLU A 160 19.35 -8.46 -9.67
N LEU A 161 20.03 -9.22 -8.82
CA LEU A 161 19.60 -9.36 -7.44
C LEU A 161 19.73 -8.02 -6.72
N ALA A 162 18.70 -7.65 -5.98
CA ALA A 162 18.75 -6.51 -5.09
C ALA A 162 19.74 -6.77 -3.93
N ASP A 163 20.37 -5.69 -3.43
CA ASP A 163 21.19 -5.77 -2.22
C ASP A 163 20.37 -6.35 -1.06
N PRO A 164 20.74 -7.50 -0.47
CA PRO A 164 20.02 -8.09 0.66
C PRO A 164 19.94 -7.16 1.89
N LYS A 165 20.81 -6.16 1.98
CA LYS A 165 20.81 -5.14 3.04
C LYS A 165 19.97 -3.92 2.70
N ASN A 166 19.28 -3.91 1.56
CA ASN A 166 18.41 -2.80 1.19
C ASN A 166 17.36 -2.62 2.31
N PRO A 167 17.30 -1.44 2.96
CA PRO A 167 16.43 -1.21 4.11
C PRO A 167 14.95 -1.35 3.76
N ASN A 168 14.59 -1.40 2.48
CA ASN A 168 13.23 -1.55 1.98
C ASN A 168 12.82 -3.00 1.72
N LEU A 169 13.75 -3.95 1.67
CA LEU A 169 13.43 -5.38 1.55
C LEU A 169 12.93 -5.96 2.87
N SER A 170 13.32 -5.34 3.96
CA SER A 170 13.01 -5.79 5.29
C SER A 170 12.18 -4.75 6.00
N ASP A 171 11.15 -5.15 6.74
CA ASP A 171 10.38 -4.27 7.61
C ASP A 171 11.28 -3.71 8.73
N GLY A 172 12.12 -2.72 8.43
CA GLY A 172 13.13 -2.21 9.38
C GLY A 172 13.93 -3.33 10.06
N GLY A 173 14.14 -4.46 9.37
CA GLY A 173 14.59 -5.72 9.93
C GLY A 173 13.55 -6.84 9.76
N GLN A 174 13.84 -7.79 8.89
CA GLN A 174 13.28 -9.16 8.87
C GLN A 174 13.74 -9.99 10.09
N HIS A 175 14.04 -9.26 11.17
CA HIS A 175 14.28 -9.67 12.54
C HIS A 175 13.32 -8.88 13.45
N SER A 176 12.18 -8.44 12.93
CA SER A 176 11.21 -7.67 13.70
C SER A 176 10.75 -8.53 14.88
N LEU A 177 10.65 -7.89 16.05
CA LEU A 177 10.12 -8.52 17.26
C LEU A 177 8.76 -9.19 16.99
N PHE A 178 8.02 -8.70 15.99
CA PHE A 178 6.79 -9.29 15.47
C PHE A 178 6.99 -10.71 14.93
N GLN A 179 7.85 -10.91 13.94
CA GLN A 179 8.07 -12.24 13.37
C GLN A 179 8.70 -13.20 14.38
N ALA A 180 9.59 -12.69 15.24
CA ALA A 180 10.34 -13.50 16.20
C ALA A 180 9.52 -13.92 17.43
N TYR A 181 8.55 -13.12 17.88
CA TYR A 181 7.85 -13.35 19.17
C TYR A 181 6.34 -13.17 19.13
N MET A 182 5.77 -12.58 18.08
CA MET A 182 4.34 -12.26 18.03
C MET A 182 3.61 -12.92 16.87
N ARG A 183 4.30 -13.66 15.99
CA ARG A 183 3.69 -14.30 14.82
C ARG A 183 2.47 -15.14 15.19
N ASP A 184 2.59 -15.96 16.23
CA ASP A 184 1.55 -16.91 16.59
C ASP A 184 0.40 -16.19 17.30
N VAL A 185 0.68 -15.24 18.20
CA VAL A 185 -0.32 -14.35 18.82
C VAL A 185 -1.07 -13.53 17.78
N TYR A 186 -0.35 -13.02 16.78
CA TYR A 186 -0.92 -12.22 15.69
C TYR A 186 -1.85 -13.06 14.81
N ARG A 187 -1.45 -14.28 14.44
CA ARG A 187 -2.32 -15.21 13.71
C ARG A 187 -3.56 -15.58 14.50
N GLU A 188 -3.39 -15.96 15.77
CA GLU A 188 -4.50 -16.33 16.65
C GLU A 188 -5.50 -15.17 16.84
N PHE A 189 -4.99 -13.94 16.98
CA PHE A 189 -5.84 -12.76 17.05
C PHE A 189 -6.69 -12.60 15.79
N PHE A 190 -6.09 -12.69 14.60
CA PHE A 190 -6.84 -12.56 13.35
C PHE A 190 -7.83 -13.72 13.13
N ASP A 191 -7.43 -14.94 13.44
CA ASP A 191 -8.29 -16.13 13.29
C ASP A 191 -9.50 -16.09 14.22
N SER A 192 -9.36 -15.48 15.41
CA SER A 192 -10.43 -15.39 16.40
C SER A 192 -11.23 -14.08 16.32
N ALA A 193 -10.62 -12.99 15.85
CA ALA A 193 -11.29 -11.70 15.68
C ALA A 193 -12.06 -11.59 14.37
N LEU A 194 -11.58 -12.24 13.30
CA LEU A 194 -12.13 -12.05 11.98
C LEU A 194 -12.90 -13.28 11.49
N GLU A 195 -14.21 -13.13 11.28
CA GLU A 195 -15.05 -14.16 10.67
C GLU A 195 -15.01 -14.09 9.13
N LEU A 196 -13.82 -14.34 8.56
CA LEU A 196 -13.59 -14.27 7.12
C LEU A 196 -14.15 -15.50 6.40
N LYS A 197 -14.90 -15.30 5.31
CA LYS A 197 -15.46 -16.38 4.46
C LYS A 197 -14.97 -16.31 3.02
N VAL A 198 -14.70 -15.11 2.51
CA VAL A 198 -14.11 -14.86 1.19
C VAL A 198 -12.59 -14.89 1.29
N LEU A 199 -12.02 -14.27 2.31
CA LEU A 199 -10.57 -14.23 2.56
C LEU A 199 -10.15 -15.43 3.41
N LYS A 200 -9.42 -16.37 2.81
CA LYS A 200 -8.97 -17.59 3.50
C LYS A 200 -7.50 -17.48 3.91
N PRO A 201 -7.13 -17.64 5.19
CA PRO A 201 -5.73 -17.70 5.58
C PRO A 201 -4.94 -18.71 4.75
N ILE A 202 -3.75 -18.33 4.32
CA ILE A 202 -2.86 -19.16 3.50
C ILE A 202 -1.45 -19.21 4.12
N SER A 203 -0.75 -20.33 3.89
CA SER A 203 0.61 -20.52 4.39
C SER A 203 1.61 -19.61 3.67
N SER A 204 2.74 -19.31 4.32
CA SER A 204 3.82 -18.49 3.72
C SER A 204 4.43 -19.15 2.47
N GLU A 205 4.43 -20.48 2.40
CA GLU A 205 4.92 -21.23 1.25
C GLU A 205 4.01 -21.03 0.03
N GLU A 206 2.69 -21.09 0.23
CA GLU A 206 1.74 -20.93 -0.86
C GLU A 206 1.49 -19.47 -1.24
N SER A 207 1.76 -18.51 -0.34
CA SER A 207 1.62 -17.09 -0.62
C SER A 207 2.82 -16.49 -1.37
N GLY A 208 3.99 -17.11 -1.25
CA GLY A 208 5.24 -16.58 -1.79
C GLY A 208 5.27 -16.51 -3.32
N ILE A 209 5.87 -15.45 -3.83
CA ILE A 209 6.33 -15.28 -5.21
C ILE A 209 7.62 -16.07 -5.35
N LYS A 210 7.58 -17.16 -6.11
CA LYS A 210 8.73 -18.06 -6.31
C LYS A 210 9.96 -17.34 -6.84
N LEU A 211 9.81 -16.34 -7.70
CA LEU A 211 10.97 -15.64 -8.28
C LEU A 211 11.79 -14.87 -7.22
N THR A 212 11.10 -14.25 -6.27
CA THR A 212 11.69 -13.28 -5.34
C THR A 212 11.77 -13.80 -3.90
N GLY A 213 10.90 -14.73 -3.54
CA GLY A 213 10.76 -15.26 -2.20
C GLY A 213 9.89 -14.44 -1.25
N TYR A 214 9.07 -13.54 -1.78
CA TYR A 214 8.26 -12.60 -1.00
C TYR A 214 6.75 -12.78 -1.25
N PRO A 215 5.87 -12.42 -0.30
CA PRO A 215 6.17 -11.82 1.00
C PRO A 215 6.74 -12.83 2.01
N GLN A 216 7.55 -12.35 2.95
CA GLN A 216 8.16 -13.17 4.00
C GLN A 216 7.56 -12.86 5.37
N GLY A 217 7.03 -13.88 6.05
CA GLY A 217 6.59 -13.77 7.45
C GLY A 217 5.32 -12.95 7.70
N LEU A 218 4.74 -12.35 6.68
CA LEU A 218 3.50 -11.59 6.76
C LEU A 218 2.27 -12.50 6.68
N PRO A 219 1.15 -12.11 7.32
CA PRO A 219 -0.09 -12.84 7.14
C PRO A 219 -0.61 -12.64 5.71
N CYS A 220 -1.19 -13.69 5.15
CA CYS A 220 -1.73 -13.66 3.81
C CYS A 220 -3.08 -14.38 3.78
N TRP A 221 -3.97 -13.90 2.93
CA TRP A 221 -5.28 -14.50 2.71
C TRP A 221 -5.55 -14.68 1.22
N GLU A 222 -5.82 -15.90 0.79
CA GLU A 222 -6.29 -16.18 -0.57
C GLU A 222 -7.71 -15.64 -0.75
N ILE A 223 -7.95 -14.93 -1.85
CA ILE A 223 -9.28 -14.49 -2.26
C ILE A 223 -10.01 -15.68 -2.90
N ARG A 224 -10.92 -16.32 -2.15
CA ARG A 224 -11.70 -17.44 -2.67
C ARG A 224 -12.64 -16.96 -3.78
N GLY A 225 -12.53 -17.57 -4.96
CA GLY A 225 -13.26 -17.15 -6.16
C GLY A 225 -12.48 -16.17 -7.06
N GLY A 226 -11.23 -15.82 -6.71
CA GLY A 226 -10.36 -14.99 -7.53
C GLY A 226 -10.97 -13.63 -7.83
N GLY A 227 -10.77 -13.13 -9.05
CA GLY A 227 -11.26 -11.80 -9.47
C GLY A 227 -12.79 -11.64 -9.36
N ALA A 228 -13.56 -12.72 -9.52
CA ALA A 228 -15.02 -12.67 -9.41
C ALA A 228 -15.49 -12.28 -8.00
N ALA A 229 -14.70 -12.59 -6.96
CA ALA A 229 -15.03 -12.22 -5.59
C ALA A 229 -15.00 -10.70 -5.35
N LEU A 230 -14.27 -9.94 -6.15
CA LEU A 230 -14.17 -8.47 -6.03
C LEU A 230 -15.52 -7.78 -6.32
N LYS A 231 -16.42 -8.46 -7.05
CA LYS A 231 -17.80 -8.01 -7.33
C LYS A 231 -18.74 -8.22 -6.14
N ASN A 232 -18.32 -9.00 -5.13
CA ASN A 232 -19.11 -9.26 -3.95
C ASN A 232 -18.76 -8.25 -2.85
N ILE A 233 -19.75 -7.51 -2.36
CA ILE A 233 -19.54 -6.51 -1.29
C ILE A 233 -18.92 -7.11 -0.03
N ARG A 234 -19.17 -8.39 0.24
CA ARG A 234 -18.58 -9.13 1.36
C ARG A 234 -17.05 -9.14 1.31
N PHE A 235 -16.46 -9.23 0.12
CA PHE A 235 -15.00 -9.14 -0.02
C PHE A 235 -14.48 -7.83 0.57
N TRP A 236 -15.12 -6.72 0.24
CA TRP A 236 -14.70 -5.39 0.72
C TRP A 236 -14.91 -5.21 2.22
N HIS A 237 -15.97 -5.79 2.79
CA HIS A 237 -16.14 -5.83 4.25
C HIS A 237 -15.04 -6.64 4.95
N GLU A 238 -14.68 -7.80 4.40
CA GLU A 238 -13.60 -8.64 4.93
C GLU A 238 -12.22 -7.99 4.75
N TYR A 239 -12.03 -7.26 3.65
CA TYR A 239 -10.86 -6.44 3.41
C TYR A 239 -10.75 -5.33 4.48
N ASP A 240 -11.82 -4.59 4.75
CA ASP A 240 -11.85 -3.57 5.80
C ASP A 240 -11.62 -4.20 7.20
N ALA A 241 -12.18 -5.38 7.47
CA ALA A 241 -12.00 -6.08 8.75
C ALA A 241 -10.53 -6.46 9.04
N ILE A 242 -9.75 -6.84 8.03
CA ILE A 242 -8.30 -7.07 8.19
C ILE A 242 -7.59 -5.78 8.63
N LEU A 243 -7.94 -4.64 8.04
CA LEU A 243 -7.37 -3.36 8.42
C LEU A 243 -7.75 -2.96 9.85
N GLU A 244 -9.01 -3.14 10.23
CA GLU A 244 -9.49 -2.86 11.59
C GLU A 244 -8.76 -3.73 12.63
N GLY A 245 -8.64 -5.03 12.37
CA GLY A 245 -7.88 -5.94 13.23
C GLY A 245 -6.40 -5.55 13.33
N PHE A 246 -5.78 -5.15 12.21
CA PHE A 246 -4.41 -4.63 12.20
C PHE A 246 -4.28 -3.39 13.10
N ILE A 247 -5.18 -2.42 12.96
CA ILE A 247 -5.16 -1.18 13.74
C ILE A 247 -5.29 -1.48 15.24
N ASP A 248 -6.23 -2.32 15.62
CA ASP A 248 -6.46 -2.69 17.02
C ASP A 248 -5.26 -3.41 17.63
N PHE A 249 -4.69 -4.38 16.91
CA PHE A 249 -3.50 -5.09 17.34
C PHE A 249 -2.33 -4.12 17.57
N TYR A 250 -2.04 -3.26 16.59
CA TYR A 250 -0.92 -2.33 16.64
C TYR A 250 -1.09 -1.24 17.69
N ARG A 251 -2.28 -0.64 17.80
CA ARG A 251 -2.57 0.37 18.84
C ARG A 251 -2.45 -0.23 20.22
N THR A 252 -2.95 -1.45 20.42
CA THR A 252 -2.83 -2.16 21.71
C THR A 252 -1.37 -2.43 22.04
N PHE A 253 -0.60 -2.95 21.08
CA PHE A 253 0.82 -3.26 21.28
C PHE A 253 1.62 -2.02 21.66
N PHE A 254 1.54 -0.96 20.85
CA PHE A 254 2.30 0.26 21.12
C PHE A 254 1.82 1.01 22.36
N SER A 255 0.56 0.87 22.78
CA SER A 255 0.10 1.39 24.08
C SER A 255 0.82 0.71 25.25
N GLN A 256 1.03 -0.62 25.16
CA GLN A 256 1.80 -1.36 26.16
C GLN A 256 3.30 -1.03 26.11
N VAL A 257 3.84 -0.76 24.92
CA VAL A 257 5.22 -0.29 24.77
C VAL A 257 5.39 1.10 25.39
N SER A 258 4.47 2.02 25.16
CA SER A 258 4.57 3.40 25.66
C SER A 258 4.33 3.50 27.15
N THR A 259 3.40 2.71 27.70
CA THR A 259 2.99 2.78 29.09
C THR A 259 2.79 1.37 29.64
N ARG A 260 3.47 1.07 30.74
CA ARG A 260 3.34 -0.23 31.42
C ARG A 260 1.89 -0.42 31.89
N ASN A 261 1.29 -1.55 31.52
CA ASN A 261 -0.09 -1.90 31.87
C ASN A 261 -1.07 -0.81 31.43
N ALA A 262 -0.89 -0.27 30.23
CA ALA A 262 -1.82 0.69 29.67
C ALA A 262 -3.24 0.10 29.63
N PRO A 263 -4.29 0.90 29.86
CA PRO A 263 -5.65 0.45 29.61
C PRO A 263 -5.86 0.13 28.12
N MET A 264 -6.95 -0.57 27.82
CA MET A 264 -7.39 -0.77 26.43
C MET A 264 -7.51 0.58 25.71
N PRO A 265 -7.03 0.70 24.46
CA PRO A 265 -7.26 1.89 23.64
C PRO A 265 -8.75 2.21 23.51
N ARG A 266 -9.09 3.49 23.37
CA ARG A 266 -10.47 3.91 23.06
C ARG A 266 -10.80 3.59 21.61
N ASP A 267 -12.09 3.43 21.31
CA ASP A 267 -12.60 3.28 19.94
C ASP A 267 -11.90 2.13 19.21
N VAL A 268 -11.91 0.95 19.84
CA VAL A 268 -11.43 -0.31 19.26
C VAL A 268 -12.59 -1.04 18.58
N TYR A 269 -12.26 -1.85 17.57
CA TYR A 269 -13.22 -2.64 16.79
C TYR A 269 -13.50 -4.00 17.45
N TYR A 270 -12.49 -4.62 18.07
CA TYR A 270 -12.55 -5.98 18.63
C TYR A 270 -12.19 -6.01 20.14
N PRO A 271 -12.98 -5.37 21.02
CA PRO A 271 -12.62 -5.20 22.44
C PRO A 271 -12.46 -6.54 23.20
N GLU A 272 -13.34 -7.51 22.96
CA GLU A 272 -13.30 -8.82 23.63
C GLU A 272 -12.02 -9.59 23.27
N GLN A 273 -11.65 -9.55 21.98
CA GLN A 273 -10.44 -10.17 21.46
C GLN A 273 -9.17 -9.48 21.95
N ILE A 274 -9.18 -8.15 22.03
CA ILE A 274 -8.07 -7.39 22.63
C ILE A 274 -7.86 -7.79 24.09
N GLU A 275 -8.92 -7.84 24.87
CA GLU A 275 -8.83 -8.20 26.29
C GLU A 275 -8.33 -9.63 26.48
N SER A 276 -8.99 -10.60 25.84
CA SER A 276 -8.73 -12.03 26.05
C SER A 276 -7.45 -12.54 25.40
N MET A 277 -7.04 -12.00 24.24
CA MET A 277 -5.91 -12.54 23.46
C MET A 277 -4.67 -11.65 23.45
N LEU A 278 -4.79 -10.34 23.71
CA LEU A 278 -3.65 -9.43 23.72
C LEU A 278 -3.29 -9.01 25.14
N LEU A 279 -4.24 -8.41 25.87
CA LEU A 279 -3.99 -7.87 27.21
C LEU A 279 -3.88 -8.94 28.30
N PHE A 280 -4.42 -10.14 28.06
CA PHE A 280 -4.25 -11.30 28.92
C PHE A 280 -3.13 -12.27 28.46
N ASN A 281 -2.36 -11.90 27.43
CA ASN A 281 -1.31 -12.74 26.87
C ASN A 281 0.10 -12.33 27.37
N ASN A 282 0.75 -13.24 28.11
CA ASN A 282 2.06 -12.98 28.70
C ASN A 282 3.18 -12.77 27.67
N ASP A 283 3.13 -13.46 26.53
CA ASP A 283 4.15 -13.33 25.47
C ASP A 283 4.03 -12.00 24.75
N PHE A 284 2.79 -11.55 24.51
CA PHE A 284 2.50 -10.22 23.98
C PHE A 284 3.05 -9.12 24.90
N LEU A 285 2.71 -9.19 26.20
CA LEU A 285 3.17 -8.20 27.19
C LEU A 285 4.68 -8.24 27.41
N ALA A 286 5.30 -9.42 27.41
CA ALA A 286 6.75 -9.58 27.51
C ALA A 286 7.46 -8.98 26.29
N THR A 287 6.90 -9.14 25.09
CA THR A 287 7.46 -8.55 23.88
C THR A 287 7.35 -7.03 23.88
N ALA A 288 6.20 -6.48 24.29
CA ALA A 288 6.04 -5.03 24.46
C ALA A 288 7.04 -4.47 25.48
N LYS A 289 7.28 -5.19 26.59
CA LYS A 289 8.33 -4.83 27.57
C LYS A 289 9.72 -4.80 26.92
N ARG A 290 10.10 -5.79 26.11
CA ARG A 290 11.40 -5.81 25.43
C ARG A 290 11.61 -4.60 24.53
N VAL A 291 10.59 -4.22 23.74
CA VAL A 291 10.64 -2.99 22.93
C VAL A 291 10.83 -1.77 23.82
N ARG A 292 10.00 -1.63 24.87
CA ARG A 292 10.03 -0.49 25.79
C ARG A 292 11.39 -0.34 26.46
N ASP A 293 11.93 -1.42 27.01
CA ASP A 293 13.22 -1.42 27.71
C ASP A 293 14.36 -1.00 26.77
N ARG A 294 14.31 -1.44 25.50
CA ARG A 294 15.29 -1.03 24.49
C ARG A 294 15.15 0.45 24.12
N CYS A 295 13.93 0.98 23.99
CA CYS A 295 13.70 2.40 23.73
C CYS A 295 14.27 3.31 24.83
N ILE A 296 14.34 2.84 26.08
CA ILE A 296 14.88 3.63 27.21
C ILE A 296 16.40 3.79 27.11
N VAL A 297 17.12 2.80 26.59
CA VAL A 297 18.59 2.75 26.63
C VAL A 297 19.27 2.96 25.27
N ASP A 298 18.53 2.84 24.16
CA ASP A 298 19.04 2.97 22.80
C ASP A 298 18.28 4.08 22.07
N ALA A 299 18.87 5.29 22.06
CA ALA A 299 18.28 6.47 21.43
C ALA A 299 18.09 6.31 19.91
N LYS A 300 18.98 5.56 19.24
CA LYS A 300 18.87 5.30 17.79
C LYS A 300 17.69 4.38 17.52
N TYR A 301 17.54 3.33 18.31
CA TYR A 301 16.38 2.45 18.23
C TYR A 301 15.08 3.20 18.53
N ALA A 302 15.04 3.96 19.63
CA ALA A 302 13.86 4.76 20.00
C ALA A 302 13.44 5.74 18.90
N ASN A 303 14.41 6.37 18.22
CA ASN A 303 14.15 7.28 17.10
C ASN A 303 13.61 6.54 15.86
N SER A 304 13.97 5.27 15.66
CA SER A 304 13.49 4.48 14.52
C SER A 304 12.08 3.91 14.71
N VAL A 305 11.55 3.87 15.94
CA VAL A 305 10.23 3.32 16.23
C VAL A 305 9.11 4.20 15.67
N ARG A 306 8.22 3.57 14.90
CA ARG A 306 6.98 4.18 14.40
C ARG A 306 5.84 3.90 15.38
N TRP A 307 5.51 4.90 16.19
CA TRP A 307 4.50 4.79 17.25
C TRP A 307 3.05 4.77 16.76
N GLN A 308 2.81 5.31 15.56
CA GLN A 308 1.50 5.28 14.91
C GLN A 308 1.47 4.18 13.83
N PRO A 309 0.32 3.52 13.60
CA PRO A 309 0.20 2.53 12.56
C PRO A 309 0.18 3.20 11.18
N ALA A 310 1.27 3.05 10.42
CA ALA A 310 1.24 3.12 8.97
C ALA A 310 1.00 1.70 8.49
N PHE A 311 0.19 1.57 7.45
CA PHE A 311 -0.03 0.28 6.84
C PHE A 311 -0.10 0.39 5.33
N LYS A 312 0.11 -0.76 4.71
CA LYS A 312 -0.44 -1.05 3.41
C LYS A 312 -1.19 -2.33 3.43
N GLN A 313 -2.30 -2.32 2.73
CA GLN A 313 -3.07 -3.51 2.47
C GLN A 313 -3.06 -3.72 0.96
N LEU A 314 -2.48 -4.84 0.53
CA LEU A 314 -2.25 -5.12 -0.89
C LEU A 314 -2.98 -6.38 -1.33
N ILE A 315 -3.35 -6.39 -2.61
CA ILE A 315 -3.80 -7.54 -3.38
C ILE A 315 -2.71 -7.82 -4.42
N TYR A 316 -2.16 -9.02 -4.45
CA TYR A 316 -1.21 -9.42 -5.49
C TYR A 316 -1.57 -10.79 -6.06
N ARG A 317 -1.04 -11.09 -7.24
CA ARG A 317 -1.19 -12.40 -7.88
C ARG A 317 0.12 -13.16 -7.82
N ASN A 318 0.11 -14.38 -7.27
CA ASN A 318 1.29 -15.26 -7.28
C ASN A 318 1.40 -16.04 -8.60
N GLU A 319 2.48 -16.81 -8.79
CA GLU A 319 2.71 -17.60 -10.01
C GLU A 319 1.70 -18.75 -10.20
N ALA A 320 0.95 -19.11 -9.16
CA ALA A 320 -0.15 -20.08 -9.28
C ALA A 320 -1.47 -19.42 -9.74
N GLY A 321 -1.47 -18.10 -9.99
CA GLY A 321 -2.65 -17.34 -10.38
C GLY A 321 -3.60 -17.02 -9.23
N LYS A 322 -3.24 -17.35 -7.99
CA LYS A 322 -4.05 -17.01 -6.80
C LYS A 322 -3.96 -15.52 -6.53
N LEU A 323 -5.10 -14.89 -6.28
CA LEU A 323 -5.14 -13.55 -5.72
C LEU A 323 -5.02 -13.61 -4.21
N ILE A 324 -4.13 -12.80 -3.65
CA ILE A 324 -3.77 -12.84 -2.22
C ILE A 324 -3.83 -11.44 -1.64
N VAL A 325 -4.51 -11.29 -0.51
CA VAL A 325 -4.48 -10.10 0.34
C VAL A 325 -3.36 -10.25 1.37
N THR A 326 -2.61 -9.17 1.61
CA THR A 326 -1.62 -9.06 2.70
C THR A 326 -1.66 -7.67 3.30
N ILE A 327 -1.24 -7.53 4.56
CA ILE A 327 -1.10 -6.23 5.23
C ILE A 327 0.29 -6.13 5.89
N SER A 328 0.94 -4.97 5.76
CA SER A 328 2.28 -4.70 6.34
C SER A 328 2.36 -3.29 6.91
N GLN A 329 3.25 -3.07 7.88
CA GLN A 329 3.52 -1.80 8.55
C GLN A 329 4.56 -0.92 7.81
N ASN A 330 4.41 -0.69 6.49
CA ASN A 330 5.39 0.11 5.72
C ASN A 330 4.82 1.12 4.72
N SER A 331 5.67 2.06 4.27
CA SER A 331 5.32 3.11 3.29
C SER A 331 5.41 2.66 1.83
N ILE A 332 4.85 3.43 0.88
CA ILE A 332 4.66 3.10 -0.55
C ILE A 332 5.89 2.60 -1.29
N GLY A 333 6.94 3.41 -1.37
CA GLY A 333 8.15 2.98 -2.09
C GLY A 333 8.74 1.69 -1.49
N ASN A 334 8.62 1.53 -0.17
CA ASN A 334 9.27 0.45 0.55
C ASN A 334 8.49 -0.86 0.43
N ALA A 335 7.16 -0.85 0.49
CA ALA A 335 6.43 -2.12 0.53
C ALA A 335 6.21 -2.81 -0.84
N ILE A 336 6.48 -2.21 -2.01
CA ILE A 336 6.62 -3.02 -3.25
C ILE A 336 7.89 -3.87 -3.14
N THR A 337 8.96 -3.27 -2.61
CA THR A 337 10.20 -3.96 -2.32
C THR A 337 10.02 -5.04 -1.27
N GLU A 338 9.34 -4.73 -0.17
CA GLU A 338 9.10 -5.69 0.92
C GLU A 338 8.05 -6.76 0.59
N LEU A 339 7.02 -6.44 -0.20
CA LEU A 339 5.90 -7.37 -0.40
C LEU A 339 6.04 -8.22 -1.66
N LEU A 340 6.70 -7.67 -2.69
CA LEU A 340 6.97 -8.40 -3.94
C LEU A 340 8.43 -8.82 -4.08
N GLY A 341 9.35 -8.28 -3.26
CA GLY A 341 10.78 -8.46 -3.47
C GLY A 341 11.28 -7.71 -4.71
N VAL A 342 10.67 -6.58 -5.07
CA VAL A 342 11.05 -5.77 -6.24
C VAL A 342 11.53 -4.39 -5.79
N VAL A 343 12.84 -4.18 -5.82
CA VAL A 343 13.47 -2.86 -5.67
C VAL A 343 13.35 -2.10 -6.99
N VAL A 344 12.73 -0.93 -6.96
CA VAL A 344 12.65 -0.07 -8.14
C VAL A 344 13.58 1.13 -7.99
N LYS A 345 14.59 1.19 -8.85
CA LYS A 345 15.44 2.36 -9.03
C LYS A 345 14.84 3.25 -10.12
N ARG A 346 14.47 4.47 -9.77
CA ARG A 346 13.93 5.45 -10.73
C ARG A 346 15.05 6.35 -11.24
N VAL A 347 15.16 6.51 -12.55
CA VAL A 347 16.19 7.34 -13.19
C VAL A 347 15.53 8.36 -14.12
N PRO A 348 15.91 9.66 -14.05
CA PRO A 348 15.38 10.66 -14.98
C PRO A 348 15.93 10.37 -16.38
N ASP A 349 15.06 9.89 -17.27
CA ASP A 349 15.38 9.55 -18.65
C ASP A 349 14.12 9.69 -19.50
N ALA A 350 13.92 10.91 -20.02
CA ALA A 350 12.74 11.26 -20.80
C ALA A 350 12.68 10.48 -22.12
N GLU A 351 13.82 10.26 -22.78
CA GLU A 351 13.88 9.57 -24.07
C GLU A 351 13.50 8.09 -23.93
N ALA A 352 13.98 7.42 -22.87
CA ALA A 352 13.60 6.05 -22.58
C ALA A 352 12.12 5.95 -22.16
N TYR A 353 11.62 6.90 -21.37
CA TYR A 353 10.21 6.93 -20.96
C TYR A 353 9.27 7.13 -22.16
N GLU A 354 9.60 8.04 -23.07
CA GLU A 354 8.81 8.36 -24.27
C GLU A 354 8.63 7.16 -25.21
N LYS A 355 9.56 6.20 -25.19
CA LYS A 355 9.44 4.95 -25.97
C LYS A 355 8.35 4.03 -25.41
N ALA A 356 8.11 4.05 -24.10
CA ALA A 356 7.13 3.19 -23.43
C ALA A 356 5.79 3.89 -23.17
N GLU A 357 5.79 5.23 -23.09
CA GLU A 357 4.64 6.05 -22.74
C GLU A 357 3.40 5.79 -23.61
N PRO A 358 3.47 5.63 -24.95
CA PRO A 358 2.28 5.41 -25.77
C PRO A 358 1.48 4.16 -25.39
N ALA A 359 2.16 3.02 -25.17
CA ALA A 359 1.52 1.77 -24.80
C ALA A 359 0.96 1.82 -23.37
N LEU A 360 1.67 2.49 -22.45
CA LEU A 360 1.17 2.78 -21.12
C LEU A 360 -0.12 3.61 -21.19
N LEU A 361 -0.12 4.71 -21.95
CA LEU A 361 -1.27 5.61 -22.08
C LEU A 361 -2.48 4.90 -22.70
N GLU A 362 -2.30 4.10 -23.75
CA GLU A 362 -3.39 3.33 -24.35
C GLU A 362 -4.15 2.49 -23.30
N ARG A 363 -3.40 1.77 -22.45
CA ARG A 363 -3.96 0.94 -21.38
C ARG A 363 -4.65 1.77 -20.29
N LEU A 364 -4.09 2.93 -19.93
CA LEU A 364 -4.67 3.81 -18.92
C LEU A 364 -5.94 4.51 -19.41
N LEU A 365 -6.00 4.86 -20.70
CA LEU A 365 -7.18 5.45 -21.33
C LEU A 365 -8.30 4.42 -21.54
N GLU A 366 -7.95 3.16 -21.77
CA GLU A 366 -8.92 2.04 -21.76
C GLU A 366 -9.57 1.88 -20.37
N VAL A 367 -8.76 1.88 -19.30
CA VAL A 367 -9.26 1.86 -17.92
C VAL A 367 -10.16 3.07 -17.64
N ARG A 368 -9.75 4.27 -18.08
CA ARG A 368 -10.57 5.49 -17.97
C ARG A 368 -11.95 5.26 -18.60
N ARG A 369 -12.01 4.76 -19.84
CA ARG A 369 -13.27 4.54 -20.55
C ARG A 369 -14.21 3.60 -19.80
N ARG A 370 -13.69 2.48 -19.28
CA ARG A 370 -14.47 1.52 -18.49
C ARG A 370 -15.05 2.14 -17.21
N LEU A 371 -14.31 3.04 -16.57
CA LEU A 371 -14.80 3.76 -15.40
C LEU A 371 -15.88 4.79 -15.75
N ILE A 372 -15.75 5.48 -16.89
CA ILE A 372 -16.79 6.39 -17.42
C ILE A 372 -18.07 5.61 -17.75
N GLU A 373 -17.95 4.50 -18.47
CA GLU A 373 -19.07 3.60 -18.82
C GLU A 373 -19.79 3.05 -17.57
N ALA A 374 -19.05 2.88 -16.47
CA ALA A 374 -19.58 2.45 -15.18
C ALA A 374 -20.17 3.60 -14.34
N ASP A 375 -20.23 4.82 -14.84
CA ASP A 375 -20.71 6.02 -14.13
C ASP A 375 -19.91 6.28 -12.84
N LEU A 376 -18.57 6.30 -12.95
CA LEU A 376 -17.65 6.51 -11.82
C LEU A 376 -16.83 7.80 -11.92
N GLY A 377 -17.11 8.64 -12.91
CA GLY A 377 -16.49 9.96 -13.10
C GLY A 377 -16.44 10.39 -14.56
N SER A 378 -15.75 11.50 -14.80
CA SER A 378 -15.59 12.09 -16.14
C SER A 378 -14.12 12.18 -16.52
N GLY A 379 -13.82 12.07 -17.83
CA GLY A 379 -12.46 12.14 -18.33
C GLY A 379 -11.85 13.52 -18.13
N ILE A 380 -10.59 13.57 -17.69
CA ILE A 380 -9.82 14.82 -17.59
C ILE A 380 -9.05 15.02 -18.90
N ALA A 381 -9.14 16.22 -19.48
CA ALA A 381 -8.28 16.63 -20.59
C ALA A 381 -6.92 17.12 -20.08
N THR A 382 -5.87 16.80 -20.82
CA THR A 382 -4.52 17.33 -20.64
C THR A 382 -3.95 17.72 -22.00
N ASP A 383 -2.74 18.25 -22.04
CA ASP A 383 -2.03 18.51 -23.30
C ASP A 383 -1.72 17.22 -24.09
N TYR A 384 -1.79 16.05 -23.43
CA TYR A 384 -1.44 14.75 -24.00
C TYR A 384 -2.67 13.91 -24.43
N TRP A 385 -3.85 14.17 -23.86
CA TRP A 385 -5.08 13.45 -24.19
C TRP A 385 -6.32 14.30 -23.99
N VAL A 386 -7.34 14.06 -24.81
CA VAL A 386 -8.62 14.78 -24.76
C VAL A 386 -9.51 14.29 -23.60
N ALA A 387 -10.43 15.15 -23.17
CA ALA A 387 -11.55 14.74 -22.32
C ALA A 387 -12.48 13.79 -23.09
N GLU A 388 -13.11 12.88 -22.34
CA GLU A 388 -14.14 11.94 -22.80
C GLU A 388 -15.44 12.19 -22.05
#